data_AF-A0AAD5PEC1-F1
#
_entry.id   AF-A0AAD5PEC1-F1
#
_cell.length_a   1.000
_cell.length_b   1.000
_cell.length_c   1.000
_cell.angle_alpha   90.00
_cell.angle_beta   90.00
_cell.angle_gamma   90.00
#
_symmetry.space_group_name_H-M   'P 1'
#
loop_
_entity.id
_entity.type
_entity.pdbx_description
1 polymer ?
#
loop_
_entity_poly.entity_id
_entity_poly.type
_entity_poly.pdbx_seq_one_letter_code
_entity_poly.pdbx_strand_id
1 'polypeptide(L)'
;MDFNDENVFRELVTEYLIHNCYKNTAKTFLGEIKKLNACYDIPSSSRTATPVNGNGTNRRRSNTITDAMDIDDNENSVNGNDTYTWALLDARKDLYDAILSGDIPRAFDVINQHFPTLAMHDPQRVSQQQHNPDSMALENEVQQQNVSHLQRILFKLRCQQFVEIIRSSKEVDAIRFAQTHLRQQHKEFQELTNEVASLIAYPDPQNSKSGYLLSQERRLQLADEVNNVVL
;
A
#
# COMPACT_ATOMS: atom_id res chain seq x y z
N MET A 1 34.44 -10.37 -4.05
CA MET A 1 33.13 -9.72 -4.17
C MET A 1 32.70 -9.46 -2.75
N ASP A 2 32.68 -8.18 -2.42
CA ASP A 2 32.71 -7.71 -1.04
C ASP A 2 31.39 -8.00 -0.36
N PHE A 3 31.42 -8.46 0.90
CA PHE A 3 30.24 -8.69 1.75
C PHE A 3 29.29 -7.48 1.82
N ASN A 4 29.76 -6.29 1.44
CA ASN A 4 28.98 -5.07 1.36
C ASN A 4 27.97 -5.09 0.19
N ASP A 5 28.31 -5.67 -0.96
CA ASP A 5 27.44 -5.69 -2.14
C ASP A 5 26.22 -6.59 -1.92
N GLU A 6 26.40 -7.70 -1.19
CA GLU A 6 25.32 -8.63 -0.88
C GLU A 6 24.30 -8.02 0.08
N ASN A 7 24.75 -7.25 1.08
CA ASN A 7 23.85 -6.55 2.00
C ASN A 7 23.08 -5.43 1.30
N VAL A 8 23.72 -4.66 0.42
CA VAL A 8 23.04 -3.63 -0.40
C VAL A 8 21.98 -4.26 -1.30
N PHE A 9 22.27 -5.39 -1.92
CA PHE A 9 21.29 -6.09 -2.75
C PHE A 9 20.10 -6.62 -1.93
N ARG A 10 20.36 -7.18 -0.74
CA ARG A 10 19.31 -7.65 0.17
C ARG A 10 18.40 -6.49 0.62
N GLU A 11 18.97 -5.33 0.92
CA GLU A 11 18.22 -4.13 1.28
C GLU A 11 17.35 -3.65 0.11
N LEU A 12 17.92 -3.53 -1.09
CA LEU A 12 17.21 -3.09 -2.28
C LEU A 12 16.04 -4.02 -2.66
N VAL A 13 16.25 -5.34 -2.59
CA VAL A 13 15.18 -6.32 -2.85
C VAL A 13 14.10 -6.23 -1.78
N THR A 14 14.47 -6.09 -0.51
CA THR A 14 13.50 -5.95 0.58
C THR A 14 12.66 -4.68 0.40
N GLU A 15 13.31 -3.55 0.12
CA GLU A 15 12.65 -2.27 -0.19
C GLU A 15 11.69 -2.42 -1.36
N TYR A 16 12.12 -3.04 -2.46
CA TYR A 16 11.26 -3.28 -3.62
C TYR A 16 10.03 -4.14 -3.27
N LEU A 17 10.22 -5.25 -2.54
CA LEU A 17 9.11 -6.14 -2.18
C LEU A 17 8.11 -5.44 -1.25
N ILE A 18 8.60 -4.61 -0.32
CA ILE A 18 7.76 -3.82 0.60
C ILE A 18 7.04 -2.71 -0.17
N HIS A 19 7.74 -1.99 -1.05
CA HIS A 19 7.17 -0.93 -1.87
C HIS A 19 6.01 -1.43 -2.73
N ASN A 20 6.14 -2.63 -3.30
CA ASN A 20 5.13 -3.27 -4.14
C ASN A 20 4.15 -4.15 -3.35
N CYS A 21 4.17 -4.09 -2.02
CA CYS A 21 3.27 -4.83 -1.13
C CYS A 21 3.32 -6.37 -1.33
N TYR A 22 4.45 -6.92 -1.75
CA TYR A 22 4.68 -8.36 -1.93
C TYR A 22 5.01 -9.05 -0.60
N LYS A 23 4.06 -9.00 0.36
CA LYS A 23 4.21 -9.50 1.74
C LYS A 23 4.76 -10.93 1.82
N ASN A 24 4.14 -11.89 1.12
CA ASN A 24 4.56 -13.29 1.23
C ASN A 24 5.97 -13.51 0.67
N THR A 25 6.28 -12.87 -0.45
CA THR A 25 7.62 -12.90 -1.04
C THR A 25 8.64 -12.25 -0.12
N ALA A 26 8.31 -11.11 0.50
CA ALA A 26 9.15 -10.44 1.48
C ALA A 26 9.40 -11.31 2.72
N LYS A 27 8.34 -11.94 3.27
CA LYS A 27 8.44 -12.89 4.40
C LYS A 27 9.38 -14.05 4.07
N THR A 28 9.18 -14.70 2.93
CA THR A 28 10.02 -15.81 2.48
C THR A 28 11.47 -15.35 2.27
N PHE A 29 11.67 -14.22 1.60
CA PHE A 29 13.00 -13.67 1.32
C PHE A 29 13.77 -13.34 2.61
N LEU A 30 13.14 -12.65 3.56
CA LEU A 30 13.73 -12.34 4.88
C LEU A 30 13.98 -13.61 5.69
N GLY A 31 13.09 -14.60 5.61
CA GLY A 31 13.27 -15.91 6.24
C GLY A 31 14.50 -16.64 5.73
N GLU A 32 14.70 -16.66 4.42
CA GLU A 32 15.89 -17.26 3.80
C GLU A 32 17.18 -16.50 4.17
N ILE A 33 17.15 -15.16 4.19
CA ILE A 33 18.29 -14.35 4.64
C ILE A 33 18.70 -14.72 6.08
N LYS A 34 17.72 -14.85 6.99
CA LYS A 34 17.97 -15.24 8.38
C LYS A 34 18.62 -16.63 8.48
N LYS A 35 18.15 -17.60 7.68
CA LYS A 35 18.74 -18.96 7.61
C LYS A 35 20.17 -18.92 7.08
N LEU A 36 20.41 -18.15 6.02
CA LEU A 36 21.75 -17.95 5.44
C LEU A 36 22.71 -17.39 6.49
N ASN A 37 22.32 -16.32 7.18
CA ASN A 37 23.14 -15.71 8.24
C ASN A 37 23.42 -16.70 9.39
N ALA A 38 22.41 -17.46 9.84
CA ALA A 38 22.57 -18.48 10.88
C ALA A 38 23.49 -19.64 10.47
N CYS A 39 23.64 -19.92 9.18
CA CYS A 39 24.52 -20.98 8.68
C CYS A 39 26.01 -20.57 8.63
N TYR A 40 26.33 -19.26 8.68
CA TYR A 40 27.70 -18.75 8.77
C TYR A 40 28.23 -18.68 10.21
N ASP A 41 27.35 -18.76 11.21
CA ASP A 41 27.72 -18.83 12.64
C ASP A 41 28.03 -20.27 13.08
N ILE A 42 29.03 -20.90 12.46
CA ILE A 42 29.63 -22.13 13.02
C ILE A 42 30.85 -21.73 13.85
N PRO A 43 30.86 -21.94 15.18
CA PRO A 43 32.09 -21.87 15.95
C PRO A 43 33.03 -22.95 15.41
N SER A 44 34.17 -22.52 14.87
CA SER A 44 35.26 -23.41 14.53
C SER A 44 35.76 -24.07 15.82
N SER A 45 35.25 -25.26 16.15
CA SER A 45 35.81 -26.08 17.22
C SER A 45 35.85 -27.55 16.80
N SER A 46 37.10 -27.98 16.57
CA SER A 46 37.61 -29.36 16.66
C SER A 46 37.05 -30.42 15.71
N ARG A 47 37.77 -30.61 14.60
CA ARG A 47 37.99 -31.94 14.03
C ARG A 47 38.84 -32.76 15.01
N THR A 48 38.26 -33.77 15.65
CA THR A 48 39.01 -35.02 15.94
C THR A 48 38.13 -36.20 15.56
N ALA A 49 38.61 -36.96 14.59
CA ALA A 49 38.00 -38.19 14.13
C ALA A 49 38.27 -39.31 15.15
N THR A 50 37.25 -40.14 15.42
CA THR A 50 37.43 -41.52 15.89
C THR A 50 36.47 -42.42 15.11
N PRO A 51 36.91 -43.58 14.57
CA PRO A 51 36.05 -44.52 13.87
C PRO A 51 35.61 -45.70 14.77
N VAL A 52 34.65 -46.50 14.24
CA VAL A 52 34.16 -47.83 14.70
C VAL A 52 33.11 -47.74 15.83
N ASN A 53 31.93 -48.39 15.80
CA ASN A 53 31.53 -49.69 15.23
C ASN A 53 30.02 -49.71 14.90
N GLY A 54 29.62 -50.57 13.95
CA GLY A 54 28.24 -50.68 13.48
C GLY A 54 27.34 -51.62 14.31
N ASN A 55 26.03 -51.41 14.17
CA ASN A 55 25.06 -52.50 14.01
C ASN A 55 23.77 -51.95 13.39
N GLY A 56 23.38 -52.51 12.25
CA GLY A 56 22.22 -52.06 11.48
C GLY A 56 20.90 -52.64 11.96
N THR A 57 19.81 -51.95 11.64
CA THR A 57 18.58 -52.58 11.13
C THR A 57 17.87 -51.61 10.18
N ASN A 58 17.54 -52.13 9.01
CA ASN A 58 16.78 -51.49 7.93
C ASN A 58 15.39 -51.03 8.39
N ARG A 59 15.01 -49.78 8.10
CA ARG A 59 13.60 -49.41 7.84
C ARG A 59 13.49 -48.45 6.67
N ARG A 60 12.97 -48.99 5.55
CA ARG A 60 12.40 -48.27 4.40
C ARG A 60 11.43 -47.17 4.82
N ARG A 61 11.47 -46.02 4.14
CA ARG A 61 10.31 -45.22 3.67
C ARG A 61 10.86 -44.03 2.85
N SER A 62 10.79 -44.09 1.52
CA SER A 62 9.68 -43.65 0.66
C SER A 62 9.66 -42.13 0.48
N ASN A 63 9.97 -41.72 -0.76
CA ASN A 63 9.79 -40.37 -1.28
C ASN A 63 8.32 -39.92 -1.13
N THR A 64 8.13 -38.81 -0.44
CA THR A 64 6.98 -37.90 -0.62
C THR A 64 7.45 -36.53 -0.13
N ILE A 65 7.95 -35.70 -1.07
CA ILE A 65 8.18 -34.28 -0.81
C ILE A 65 6.85 -33.59 -1.09
N THR A 66 5.97 -33.62 -0.09
CA THR A 66 4.80 -32.76 0.01
C THR A 66 4.76 -32.25 1.44
N ASP A 67 5.76 -31.45 1.81
CA ASP A 67 5.69 -30.62 3.00
C ASP A 67 5.66 -29.18 2.51
N ALA A 68 4.44 -28.73 2.17
CA ALA A 68 4.10 -27.34 2.34
C ALA A 68 4.37 -27.02 3.82
N MET A 69 5.45 -26.30 4.09
CA MET A 69 5.76 -25.88 5.43
C MET A 69 4.73 -24.83 5.83
N ASP A 70 3.77 -25.23 6.66
CA ASP A 70 3.02 -24.32 7.53
C ASP A 70 4.07 -23.51 8.30
N ILE A 71 4.23 -22.24 7.92
CA ILE A 71 4.98 -21.28 8.68
C ILE A 71 4.07 -20.91 9.84
N ASP A 72 4.36 -21.48 11.02
CA ASP A 72 3.70 -21.13 12.27
C ASP A 72 3.61 -19.60 12.41
N ASP A 73 2.37 -19.11 12.57
CA ASP A 73 1.98 -17.74 12.90
C ASP A 73 2.40 -17.35 14.33
N ASN A 74 3.66 -17.59 14.72
CA ASN A 74 4.17 -17.10 15.99
C ASN A 74 4.55 -15.62 15.83
N GLU A 75 3.53 -14.76 15.92
CA GLU A 75 3.66 -13.35 16.27
C GLU A 75 4.31 -13.23 17.66
N ASN A 76 5.63 -13.34 17.74
CA ASN A 76 6.38 -12.47 18.63
C ASN A 76 7.89 -12.54 18.46
N SER A 77 8.47 -11.34 18.47
CA SER A 77 9.89 -11.02 18.64
C SER A 77 10.80 -11.24 17.44
N VAL A 78 10.96 -10.18 16.63
CA VAL A 78 12.25 -9.93 15.97
C VAL A 78 12.68 -8.50 16.31
N ASN A 79 13.75 -8.43 17.09
CA ASN A 79 14.42 -7.20 17.46
C ASN A 79 15.16 -6.58 16.27
N GLY A 80 15.00 -5.26 16.12
CA GLY A 80 15.99 -4.35 15.54
C GLY A 80 15.81 -4.03 14.05
N ASN A 81 15.16 -2.89 13.77
CA ASN A 81 15.01 -2.20 12.48
C ASN A 81 13.89 -2.60 11.49
N ASP A 82 13.01 -3.55 11.81
CA ASP A 82 11.84 -3.82 10.96
C ASP A 82 10.76 -2.74 11.18
N THR A 83 10.90 -1.58 10.54
CA THR A 83 9.97 -0.43 10.57
C THR A 83 8.53 -0.79 10.13
N TYR A 84 8.31 -1.96 9.52
CA TYR A 84 7.05 -2.37 8.90
C TYR A 84 6.39 -3.52 9.65
N THR A 85 5.16 -3.31 10.13
CA THR A 85 4.31 -4.42 10.60
C THR A 85 3.67 -5.10 9.40
N TRP A 86 3.55 -6.44 9.42
CA TRP A 86 2.90 -7.17 8.32
C TRP A 86 1.46 -6.72 8.07
N ALA A 87 0.77 -6.29 9.13
CA ALA A 87 -0.57 -5.71 9.05
C ALA A 87 -0.59 -4.38 8.28
N LEU A 88 0.45 -3.55 8.39
CA LEU A 88 0.57 -2.33 7.60
C LEU A 88 0.74 -2.65 6.11
N LEU A 89 1.51 -3.69 5.76
CA LEU A 89 1.64 -4.14 4.37
C LEU A 89 0.36 -4.72 3.81
N ASP A 90 -0.41 -5.46 4.62
CA ASP A 90 -1.75 -5.90 4.22
C ASP A 90 -2.67 -4.71 3.97
N ALA A 91 -2.70 -3.73 4.87
CA ALA A 91 -3.51 -2.53 4.71
C ALA A 91 -3.12 -1.72 3.46
N ARG A 92 -1.83 -1.61 3.15
CA ARG A 92 -1.35 -0.96 1.92
C ARG A 92 -1.79 -1.72 0.68
N LYS A 93 -1.68 -3.05 0.71
CA LYS A 93 -2.15 -3.91 -0.38
C LYS A 93 -3.66 -3.77 -0.59
N ASP A 94 -4.44 -3.81 0.49
CA ASP A 94 -5.89 -3.66 0.45
C ASP A 94 -6.30 -2.30 -0.11
N LEU A 95 -5.59 -1.23 0.27
CA LEU A 95 -5.79 0.11 -0.29
C LEU A 95 -5.51 0.13 -1.80
N TYR A 96 -4.37 -0.43 -2.21
CA TYR A 96 -3.99 -0.51 -3.63
C TYR A 96 -5.03 -1.27 -4.46
N ASP A 97 -5.42 -2.46 -4.00
CA ASP A 97 -6.36 -3.34 -4.69
C ASP A 97 -7.79 -2.72 -4.71
N ALA A 98 -8.19 -2.00 -3.66
CA ALA A 98 -9.46 -1.25 -3.63
C ALA A 98 -9.47 -0.13 -4.69
N ILE A 99 -8.39 0.65 -4.81
CA ILE A 99 -8.29 1.70 -5.84
C ILE A 99 -8.29 1.08 -7.23
N LEU A 100 -7.53 0.01 -7.44
CA LEU A 100 -7.39 -0.64 -8.74
C LEU A 100 -8.70 -1.26 -9.26
N SER A 101 -9.49 -1.84 -8.35
CA SER A 101 -10.81 -2.41 -8.64
C SER A 101 -11.92 -1.36 -8.77
N GLY A 102 -11.66 -0.11 -8.36
CA GLY A 102 -12.64 0.98 -8.36
C GLY A 102 -13.55 1.02 -7.13
N ASP A 103 -13.28 0.22 -6.09
CA ASP A 103 -13.98 0.30 -4.81
C ASP A 103 -13.39 1.41 -3.93
N ILE A 104 -13.61 2.65 -4.36
CA ILE A 104 -13.10 3.83 -3.67
C ILE A 104 -13.70 4.03 -2.27
N PRO A 105 -14.98 3.71 -1.98
CA PRO A 105 -15.48 3.69 -0.61
C PRO A 105 -14.63 2.83 0.32
N ARG A 106 -14.33 1.59 -0.08
CA ARG A 106 -13.44 0.70 0.69
C ARG A 106 -12.04 1.29 0.84
N ALA A 107 -11.49 1.93 -0.20
CA ALA A 107 -10.21 2.62 -0.10
C ALA A 107 -10.21 3.70 1.00
N PHE A 108 -11.28 4.49 1.12
CA PHE A 108 -11.43 5.48 2.20
C PHE A 108 -11.55 4.82 3.58
N ASP A 109 -12.25 3.68 3.70
CA ASP A 109 -12.33 2.95 4.95
C ASP A 109 -10.94 2.48 5.42
N VAL A 110 -10.14 1.92 4.50
CA VAL A 110 -8.77 1.51 4.76
C VAL A 110 -7.88 2.70 5.15
N ILE A 111 -8.01 3.85 4.46
CA ILE A 111 -7.31 5.11 4.81
C ILE A 111 -7.65 5.54 6.24
N ASN A 112 -8.93 5.57 6.57
CA ASN A 112 -9.40 6.00 7.88
C ASN A 112 -8.98 5.07 9.01
N GLN A 113 -8.80 3.78 8.73
CA GLN A 113 -8.45 2.76 9.71
C GLN A 113 -6.94 2.64 9.93
N HIS A 114 -6.14 2.70 8.86
CA HIS A 114 -4.72 2.34 8.89
C HIS A 114 -3.76 3.50 8.62
N PHE A 115 -4.23 4.61 8.03
CA PHE A 115 -3.39 5.72 7.57
C PHE A 115 -3.84 7.07 8.16
N PRO A 116 -3.70 7.28 9.49
CA PRO A 116 -4.26 8.44 10.19
C PRO A 116 -3.68 9.77 9.69
N THR A 117 -2.39 9.81 9.34
CA THR A 117 -1.75 11.01 8.79
C THR A 117 -2.43 11.45 7.50
N LEU A 118 -2.72 10.52 6.59
CA LEU A 118 -3.45 10.84 5.37
C LEU A 118 -4.90 11.24 5.69
N ALA A 119 -5.58 10.52 6.59
CA ALA A 119 -6.97 10.79 6.96
C ALA A 119 -7.20 12.15 7.62
N MET A 120 -6.23 12.68 8.39
CA MET A 120 -6.30 14.00 9.03
C MET A 120 -6.39 15.16 8.04
N HIS A 121 -5.87 14.97 6.82
CA HIS A 121 -5.83 16.01 5.81
C HIS A 121 -7.05 15.99 4.87
N ASP A 122 -8.09 15.18 5.15
CA ASP A 122 -9.34 15.21 4.39
C ASP A 122 -10.16 16.48 4.73
N PRO A 123 -10.26 17.47 3.82
CA PRO A 123 -10.93 18.74 4.11
C PRO A 123 -12.42 18.58 4.43
N GLN A 124 -13.03 17.47 3.97
CA GLN A 124 -14.43 17.19 4.24
C GLN A 124 -14.68 16.64 5.65
N ARG A 125 -13.66 16.10 6.32
CA ARG A 125 -13.74 15.74 7.75
C ARG A 125 -13.64 16.98 8.64
N VAL A 126 -12.80 17.94 8.25
CA VAL A 126 -12.56 19.18 9.01
C VAL A 126 -13.81 20.08 9.06
N SER A 127 -14.66 20.04 8.02
CA SER A 127 -15.90 20.84 7.95
C SER A 127 -16.96 20.50 9.00
N GLN A 128 -16.83 19.38 9.72
CA GLN A 128 -17.73 18.99 10.82
C GLN A 128 -17.18 19.31 12.22
N GLN A 129 -15.92 19.76 12.32
CA GLN A 129 -15.31 20.21 13.57
C GLN A 129 -15.14 21.72 13.54
N GLN A 130 -15.90 22.40 14.40
CA GLN A 130 -15.92 23.85 14.56
C GLN A 130 -14.50 24.41 14.74
N HIS A 131 -14.05 25.26 13.82
CA HIS A 131 -12.71 25.83 13.80
C HIS A 131 -12.59 26.92 14.89
N ASN A 132 -11.72 26.71 15.89
CA ASN A 132 -11.13 27.81 16.65
C ASN A 132 -9.95 28.39 15.82
N PRO A 133 -9.88 29.72 15.60
CA PRO A 133 -8.95 30.33 14.64
C PRO A 133 -7.53 30.62 15.18
N ASP A 134 -7.23 30.30 16.44
CA ASP A 134 -6.06 30.87 17.15
C ASP A 134 -4.79 29.97 17.18
N SER A 135 -4.55 29.10 16.20
CA SER A 135 -3.34 28.25 16.23
C SER A 135 -2.73 27.99 14.84
N MET A 136 -2.46 29.04 14.07
CA MET A 136 -1.58 28.94 12.90
C MET A 136 -0.63 30.13 12.87
N ALA A 137 0.44 30.03 13.66
CA ALA A 137 1.62 30.86 13.51
C ALA A 137 2.84 29.93 13.38
N LEU A 138 3.49 30.00 12.21
CA LEU A 138 4.71 29.29 11.81
C LEU A 138 4.59 27.77 11.58
N GLU A 139 3.98 27.38 10.46
CA GLU A 139 4.27 26.08 9.84
C GLU A 139 5.27 26.31 8.69
N ASN A 140 6.38 25.56 8.70
CA ASN A 140 7.42 25.65 7.67
C ASN A 140 6.85 25.42 6.26
N GLU A 141 7.37 26.12 5.24
CA GLU A 141 6.92 26.01 3.83
C GLU A 141 6.86 24.56 3.31
N VAL A 142 7.80 23.72 3.75
CA VAL A 142 7.86 22.28 3.43
C VAL A 142 6.66 21.51 4.00
N GLN A 143 6.20 21.87 5.20
CA GLN A 143 5.05 21.24 5.83
C GLN A 143 3.76 21.60 5.08
N GLN A 144 3.64 22.86 4.64
CA GLN A 144 2.49 23.32 3.86
C GLN A 144 2.40 22.61 2.49
N GLN A 145 3.53 22.41 1.80
CA GLN A 145 3.56 21.69 0.53
C GLN A 145 3.14 20.22 0.68
N ASN A 146 3.56 19.57 1.75
CA ASN A 146 3.14 18.20 2.07
C ASN A 146 1.63 18.13 2.33
N VAL A 147 1.09 19.06 3.13
CA VAL A 147 -0.36 19.15 3.40
C VAL A 147 -1.16 19.29 2.10
N SER A 148 -0.78 20.21 1.22
CA SER A 148 -1.44 20.40 -0.08
C SER A 148 -1.33 19.17 -0.97
N HIS A 149 -0.21 18.44 -0.93
CA HIS A 149 -0.04 17.21 -1.68
C HIS A 149 -1.01 16.11 -1.20
N LEU A 150 -1.12 15.91 0.12
CA LEU A 150 -2.04 14.93 0.72
C LEU A 150 -3.51 15.26 0.39
N GLN A 151 -3.88 16.54 0.52
CA GLN A 151 -5.22 17.05 0.16
C GLN A 151 -5.56 16.78 -1.31
N ARG A 152 -4.59 17.02 -2.21
CA ARG A 152 -4.76 16.76 -3.64
C ARG A 152 -4.99 15.28 -3.93
N ILE A 153 -4.30 14.37 -3.25
CA ILE A 153 -4.47 12.91 -3.42
C ILE A 153 -5.86 12.47 -2.97
N LEU A 154 -6.32 12.93 -1.80
CA LEU A 154 -7.66 12.64 -1.31
C LEU A 154 -8.73 13.17 -2.26
N PHE A 155 -8.52 14.37 -2.82
CA PHE A 155 -9.42 14.91 -3.82
C PHE A 155 -9.43 14.07 -5.11
N LYS A 156 -8.26 13.60 -5.59
CA LYS A 156 -8.19 12.67 -6.73
C LYS A 156 -8.96 11.37 -6.48
N LEU A 157 -8.91 10.83 -5.26
CA LEU A 157 -9.74 9.69 -4.86
C LEU A 157 -11.24 10.02 -4.92
N ARG A 158 -11.68 11.16 -4.40
CA ARG A 158 -13.09 11.60 -4.55
C ARG A 158 -13.50 11.75 -6.01
N CYS A 159 -12.63 12.30 -6.85
CA CYS A 159 -12.86 12.35 -8.30
C CYS A 159 -12.99 10.95 -8.90
N GLN A 160 -12.13 9.99 -8.50
CA GLN A 160 -12.26 8.62 -8.97
C GLN A 160 -13.58 7.98 -8.50
N GLN A 161 -14.00 8.20 -7.25
CA GLN A 161 -15.28 7.71 -6.74
C GLN A 161 -16.44 8.23 -7.59
N PHE A 162 -16.43 9.52 -7.93
CA PHE A 162 -17.40 10.12 -8.82
C PHE A 162 -17.42 9.47 -10.21
N VAL A 163 -16.24 9.22 -10.79
CA VAL A 163 -16.10 8.51 -12.07
C VAL A 163 -16.72 7.10 -12.00
N GLU A 164 -16.53 6.36 -10.91
CA GLU A 164 -17.14 5.03 -10.76
C GLU A 164 -18.67 5.07 -10.59
N ILE A 165 -19.20 6.13 -9.96
CA ILE A 165 -20.65 6.34 -9.89
C ILE A 165 -21.22 6.60 -11.28
N ILE A 166 -20.55 7.42 -12.09
CA ILE A 166 -20.91 7.64 -13.50
C ILE A 166 -20.84 6.33 -14.29
N ARG A 167 -19.77 5.56 -14.11
CA ARG A 167 -19.58 4.26 -14.78
C ARG A 167 -20.69 3.26 -14.46
N SER A 168 -21.29 3.38 -13.28
CA SER A 168 -22.42 2.56 -12.82
C SER A 168 -23.79 3.05 -13.32
N SER A 169 -23.82 4.10 -14.18
CA SER A 169 -25.03 4.73 -14.71
C SER A 169 -26.01 5.25 -13.63
N LYS A 170 -25.49 5.58 -12.44
CA LYS A 170 -26.29 6.13 -11.33
C LYS A 170 -26.26 7.65 -11.37
N GLU A 171 -26.91 8.24 -12.37
CA GLU A 171 -26.83 9.68 -12.65
C GLU A 171 -27.24 10.56 -11.45
N VAL A 172 -28.33 10.20 -10.76
CA VAL A 172 -28.82 10.93 -9.58
C VAL A 172 -27.79 10.90 -8.44
N ASP A 173 -27.17 9.75 -8.21
CA ASP A 173 -26.14 9.60 -7.19
C ASP A 173 -24.88 10.38 -7.58
N ALA A 174 -24.52 10.39 -8.87
CA ALA A 174 -23.39 11.16 -9.39
C ALA A 174 -23.59 12.66 -9.15
N ILE A 175 -24.77 13.19 -9.49
CA ILE A 175 -25.10 14.61 -9.30
C ILE A 175 -25.05 14.96 -7.81
N ARG A 176 -25.67 14.14 -6.95
CA ARG A 176 -25.64 14.36 -5.49
C ARG A 176 -24.20 14.35 -4.97
N PHE A 177 -23.42 13.35 -5.39
CA PHE A 177 -22.02 13.22 -4.98
C PHE A 177 -21.19 14.43 -5.42
N ALA A 178 -21.32 14.88 -6.67
CA ALA A 178 -20.62 16.07 -7.16
C ALA A 178 -20.96 17.33 -6.36
N GLN A 179 -22.24 17.53 -6.06
CA GLN A 179 -22.70 18.68 -5.29
C GLN A 179 -22.19 18.69 -3.84
N THR A 180 -22.10 17.51 -3.22
CA THR A 180 -21.65 17.37 -1.83
C THR A 180 -20.13 17.37 -1.70
N HIS A 181 -19.43 16.66 -2.57
CA HIS A 181 -18.00 16.38 -2.43
C HIS A 181 -17.10 17.22 -3.33
N LEU A 182 -17.45 17.37 -4.61
CA LEU A 182 -16.59 18.08 -5.56
C LEU A 182 -16.76 19.60 -5.50
N ARG A 183 -18.00 20.07 -5.29
CA ARG A 183 -18.31 21.52 -5.23
C ARG A 183 -17.58 22.23 -4.10
N GLN A 184 -17.40 21.57 -2.95
CA GLN A 184 -16.75 22.17 -1.78
C GLN A 184 -15.30 22.54 -2.05
N GLN A 185 -14.60 21.73 -2.83
CA GLN A 185 -13.17 21.91 -3.15
C GLN A 185 -12.93 22.51 -4.54
N HIS A 186 -14.00 22.97 -5.21
CA HIS A 186 -13.93 23.50 -6.58
C HIS A 186 -12.94 24.68 -6.72
N LYS A 187 -12.83 25.53 -5.69
CA LYS A 187 -11.90 26.67 -5.71
C LYS A 187 -10.44 26.25 -5.77
N GLU A 188 -10.11 25.13 -5.13
CA GLU A 188 -8.74 24.64 -5.00
C GLU A 188 -8.35 23.73 -6.16
N PHE A 189 -9.30 22.92 -6.66
CA PHE A 189 -9.07 21.93 -7.71
C PHE A 189 -10.01 22.12 -8.91
N GLN A 190 -10.13 23.36 -9.40
CA GLN A 190 -11.09 23.75 -10.43
C GLN A 190 -10.94 22.94 -11.72
N GLU A 191 -9.72 22.79 -12.22
CA GLU A 191 -9.42 22.09 -13.48
C GLU A 191 -9.89 20.64 -13.41
N LEU A 192 -9.44 19.90 -12.39
CA LEU A 192 -9.80 18.50 -12.18
C LEU A 192 -11.31 18.34 -11.94
N THR A 193 -11.93 19.27 -11.20
CA THR A 193 -13.38 19.23 -10.96
C THR A 193 -14.17 19.39 -12.26
N ASN A 194 -13.81 20.38 -13.08
CA ASN A 194 -14.48 20.64 -14.35
C ASN A 194 -14.30 19.47 -15.32
N GLU A 195 -13.09 18.91 -15.36
CA GLU A 195 -12.72 17.78 -16.19
C GLU A 195 -13.59 16.56 -15.86
N VAL A 196 -13.65 16.14 -14.59
CA VAL A 196 -14.49 15.00 -14.21
C VAL A 196 -15.98 15.31 -14.36
N ALA A 197 -16.44 16.49 -13.96
CA ALA A 197 -17.85 16.88 -14.06
C ALA A 197 -18.37 16.88 -15.51
N SER A 198 -17.49 17.10 -16.49
CA SER A 198 -17.84 17.04 -17.91
C SER A 198 -18.43 15.68 -18.33
N LEU A 199 -18.08 14.59 -17.62
CA LEU A 199 -18.55 13.24 -17.92
C LEU A 199 -20.08 13.09 -17.83
N ILE A 200 -20.75 13.85 -16.95
CA ILE A 200 -22.22 13.82 -16.82
C ILE A 200 -22.91 14.36 -18.08
N ALA A 201 -22.25 15.25 -18.84
CA ALA A 201 -22.85 15.84 -20.03
C ALA A 201 -22.93 14.87 -21.22
N TYR A 202 -22.26 13.71 -21.15
CA TYR A 202 -22.23 12.72 -22.22
C TYR A 202 -23.18 11.55 -21.91
N PRO A 203 -24.08 11.20 -22.86
CA PRO A 203 -24.91 10.00 -22.74
C PRO A 203 -24.09 8.70 -22.64
N ASP A 204 -22.92 8.68 -23.29
CA ASP A 204 -21.93 7.61 -23.21
C ASP A 204 -20.57 8.20 -22.79
N PRO A 205 -20.27 8.21 -21.47
CA PRO A 205 -19.02 8.77 -20.95
C PRO A 205 -17.77 8.05 -21.45
N GLN A 206 -17.84 6.74 -21.74
CA GLN A 206 -16.69 5.91 -22.14
C GLN A 206 -16.18 6.27 -23.53
N ASN A 207 -17.09 6.56 -24.47
CA ASN A 207 -16.75 6.94 -25.84
C ASN A 207 -16.62 8.46 -26.03
N SER A 208 -16.61 9.23 -24.93
CA SER A 208 -16.45 10.69 -24.98
C SER A 208 -14.99 11.12 -25.12
N LYS A 209 -14.76 12.41 -25.40
CA LYS A 209 -13.41 13.01 -25.33
C LYS A 209 -12.76 12.85 -23.96
N SER A 210 -13.58 12.74 -22.91
CA SER A 210 -13.14 12.56 -21.53
C SER A 210 -13.11 11.07 -21.12
N GLY A 211 -13.27 10.13 -22.06
CA GLY A 211 -13.32 8.70 -21.80
C GLY A 211 -12.05 8.13 -21.13
N TYR A 212 -10.90 8.76 -21.35
CA TYR A 212 -9.63 8.41 -20.68
C TYR A 212 -9.72 8.50 -19.15
N LEU A 213 -10.65 9.31 -18.62
CA LEU A 213 -10.90 9.41 -17.17
C LEU A 213 -11.42 8.11 -16.57
N LEU A 214 -12.07 7.26 -17.37
CA LEU A 214 -12.62 5.97 -16.95
C LEU A 214 -11.65 4.81 -17.19
N SER A 215 -10.44 5.08 -17.66
CA SER A 215 -9.44 4.05 -17.99
C SER A 215 -8.91 3.33 -16.75
N GLN A 216 -8.53 2.06 -16.95
CA GLN A 216 -7.80 1.31 -15.93
C GLN A 216 -6.43 1.94 -15.62
N GLU A 217 -5.79 2.52 -16.62
CA GLU A 217 -4.49 3.20 -16.48
C GLU A 217 -4.56 4.34 -15.47
N ARG A 218 -5.62 5.16 -15.50
CA ARG A 218 -5.82 6.23 -14.51
C ARG A 218 -5.95 5.67 -13.08
N ARG A 219 -6.67 4.55 -12.89
CA ARG A 219 -6.78 3.91 -11.56
C ARG A 219 -5.44 3.39 -11.07
N LEU A 220 -4.64 2.81 -11.98
CA LEU A 220 -3.29 2.33 -11.66
C LEU A 220 -2.37 3.49 -11.24
N GLN A 221 -2.34 4.58 -12.00
CA GLN A 221 -1.54 5.77 -11.65
C GLN A 221 -1.95 6.37 -10.31
N LEU A 222 -3.26 6.40 -10.01
CA LEU A 222 -3.75 6.87 -8.72
C LEU A 222 -3.38 5.92 -7.58
N ALA A 223 -3.45 4.61 -7.79
CA ALA A 223 -3.05 3.62 -6.80
C ALA A 223 -1.56 3.74 -6.47
N ASP A 224 -0.70 3.93 -7.48
CA ASP A 224 0.74 4.17 -7.30
C ASP A 224 1.01 5.49 -6.53
N GLU A 225 0.32 6.58 -6.89
CA GLU A 225 0.47 7.87 -6.19
C GLU A 225 0.05 7.77 -4.72
N VAL A 226 -1.06 7.09 -4.42
CA VAL A 226 -1.50 6.84 -3.04
C VAL A 226 -0.51 5.94 -2.30
N ASN A 227 -0.05 4.86 -2.92
CA ASN A 227 0.89 3.91 -2.32
C ASN A 227 2.22 4.59 -1.93
N ASN A 228 2.72 5.52 -2.74
CA ASN A 228 3.94 6.27 -2.46
C ASN A 228 3.79 7.20 -1.24
N VAL A 229 2.57 7.68 -0.97
CA VAL A 229 2.29 8.58 0.15
C VAL A 229 2.08 7.85 1.47
N VAL A 230 1.68 6.58 1.42
CA VAL A 230 1.46 5.74 2.62
C VAL A 230 2.61 4.76 2.89
N LEU A 231 3.72 4.90 2.15
CA LEU A 231 4.93 4.09 2.26
C LEU A 231 5.64 4.30 3.60
#